data_AF-A0A925KEN2-F1
#
_entry.id   AF-A0A925KEN2-F1
#
_cell.length_a   1.000
_cell.length_b   1.000
_cell.length_c   1.000
_cell.angle_alpha   90.00
_cell.angle_beta   90.00
_cell.angle_gamma   90.00
#
_symmetry.space_group_name_H-M   'P 1'
#
loop_
_entity.id
_entity.type
_entity.pdbx_description
1 polymer ?
#
loop_
_entity_poly.entity_id
_entity_poly.type
_entity_poly.pdbx_seq_one_letter_code
_entity_poly.pdbx_strand_id
1 'polypeptide(L)'
;MKLTTTSIASSLFALAALTAGASAQAQVAINQTTALAGTDYGFFQDPPGFPVAIMSAGSYKLTSNLTVPLGVSGVEIWAPGVTLDLNGFEIRSASGATCQHVGNSYGVSCPNTLGKTGVEIKQGSAVLRNGRISGFYTGLLFKGADHIENLIIENN
;
A
#
# COMPACT_ATOMS: atom_id res chain seq x y z
N MET A 1 -70.78 36.46 6.42
CA MET A 1 -70.19 35.17 5.99
C MET A 1 -68.93 35.50 5.19
N LYS A 2 -67.76 35.16 5.75
CA LYS A 2 -66.41 35.41 5.21
C LYS A 2 -66.15 34.55 3.96
N LEU A 3 -65.25 34.99 3.07
CA LEU A 3 -64.15 34.23 2.44
C LEU A 3 -63.45 35.15 1.41
N THR A 4 -62.52 36.02 1.80
CA THR A 4 -61.05 35.82 1.91
C THR A 4 -60.35 35.49 0.58
N THR A 5 -59.67 36.49 0.03
CA THR A 5 -58.67 36.45 -1.05
C THR A 5 -57.54 35.47 -0.73
N THR A 6 -57.10 34.65 -1.69
CA THR A 6 -55.87 33.84 -1.53
C THR A 6 -54.93 34.09 -2.70
N SER A 7 -53.83 34.78 -2.39
CA SER A 7 -52.66 34.97 -3.23
C SER A 7 -51.88 33.65 -3.33
N ILE A 8 -51.54 33.20 -4.55
CA ILE A 8 -50.66 32.04 -4.74
C ILE A 8 -49.23 32.59 -4.82
N ALA A 9 -48.53 32.56 -3.68
CA ALA A 9 -47.13 32.89 -3.58
C ALA A 9 -46.25 31.71 -4.02
N SER A 10 -45.41 31.99 -5.01
CA SER A 10 -44.08 31.47 -5.31
C SER A 10 -43.54 30.33 -4.46
N SER A 11 -43.10 29.25 -5.11
CA SER A 11 -42.07 28.35 -4.57
C SER A 11 -41.28 27.73 -5.72
N LEU A 12 -40.25 28.45 -6.20
CA LEU A 12 -39.20 27.85 -7.01
C LEU A 12 -38.37 26.95 -6.08
N PHE A 13 -38.49 25.63 -6.24
CA PHE A 13 -37.59 24.67 -5.62
C PHE A 13 -36.21 24.79 -6.33
N ALA A 14 -35.26 25.46 -5.69
CA ALA A 14 -33.88 25.47 -6.13
C ALA A 14 -33.27 24.09 -5.87
N LEU A 15 -33.09 23.30 -6.93
CA LEU A 15 -32.39 22.02 -6.89
C LEU A 15 -30.89 22.31 -6.79
N ALA A 16 -30.36 22.34 -5.57
CA ALA A 16 -28.92 22.42 -5.34
C ALA A 16 -28.27 21.11 -5.82
N ALA A 17 -27.61 21.16 -6.97
CA ALA A 17 -26.76 20.08 -7.45
C ALA A 17 -25.57 19.96 -6.50
N LEU A 18 -25.60 18.96 -5.60
CA LEU A 18 -24.40 18.48 -4.92
C LEU A 18 -23.50 17.85 -5.99
N THR A 19 -22.62 18.64 -6.59
CA THR A 19 -21.42 18.08 -7.23
C THR A 19 -20.52 17.62 -6.09
N ALA A 20 -20.75 16.41 -5.59
CA ALA A 20 -19.72 15.69 -4.86
C ALA A 20 -18.60 15.46 -5.88
N GLY A 21 -17.62 16.36 -5.89
CA GLY A 21 -16.36 16.13 -6.57
C GLY A 21 -15.74 14.92 -5.92
N ALA A 22 -15.90 13.75 -6.54
CA ALA A 22 -15.03 12.63 -6.26
C ALA A 22 -13.63 13.14 -6.56
N SER A 23 -12.84 13.42 -5.53
CA SER A 23 -11.40 13.46 -5.69
C SER A 23 -11.02 12.06 -6.14
N ALA A 24 -10.93 11.86 -7.45
CA ALA A 24 -10.12 10.80 -8.00
C ALA A 24 -8.68 11.12 -7.58
N GLN A 25 -8.33 10.83 -6.33
CA GLN A 25 -6.95 10.74 -5.94
C GLN A 25 -6.41 9.55 -6.73
N ALA A 26 -5.81 9.86 -7.88
CA ALA A 26 -5.06 8.89 -8.65
C ALA A 26 -4.16 8.14 -7.67
N GLN A 27 -4.20 6.80 -7.73
CA GLN A 27 -3.37 5.98 -6.86
C GLN A 27 -1.92 6.46 -6.97
N VAL A 28 -1.29 6.74 -5.84
CA VAL A 28 0.09 7.22 -5.79
C VAL A 28 0.98 6.13 -6.37
N ALA A 29 1.68 6.46 -7.45
CA ALA A 29 2.54 5.51 -8.13
C ALA A 29 3.87 5.37 -7.37
N ILE A 30 4.31 4.14 -7.15
CA ILE A 30 5.62 3.82 -6.60
C ILE A 30 6.36 3.01 -7.66
N ASN A 31 7.60 3.39 -7.94
CA ASN A 31 8.53 2.63 -8.77
C ASN A 31 9.94 2.70 -8.20
N GLN A 32 10.85 1.95 -8.80
CA GLN A 32 12.25 1.90 -8.38
C GLN A 32 12.89 3.29 -8.36
N THR A 33 12.64 4.11 -9.38
CA THR A 33 13.23 5.44 -9.51
C THR A 33 12.75 6.35 -8.40
N THR A 34 11.44 6.37 -8.12
CA THR A 34 10.85 7.20 -7.07
C THR A 34 11.27 6.73 -5.67
N ALA A 35 11.38 5.41 -5.46
CA ALA A 35 11.91 4.87 -4.20
C ALA A 35 13.34 5.34 -3.95
N LEU A 36 14.22 5.24 -4.96
CA LEU A 36 15.62 5.64 -4.81
C LEU A 36 15.84 7.15 -4.72
N ALA A 37 15.01 7.95 -5.39
CA ALA A 37 15.10 9.41 -5.34
C ALA A 37 14.53 9.99 -4.03
N GLY A 38 13.71 9.22 -3.32
CA GLY A 38 12.79 9.76 -2.33
C GLY A 38 11.65 10.50 -3.03
N THR A 39 10.49 10.56 -2.41
CA THR A 39 9.34 11.22 -3.01
C THR A 39 8.88 12.37 -2.16
N ASP A 40 8.89 13.56 -2.75
CA ASP A 40 8.19 14.73 -2.24
C ASP A 40 6.71 14.64 -2.68
N TYR A 41 6.00 13.57 -2.33
CA TYR A 41 4.58 13.39 -2.64
C TYR A 41 3.68 14.28 -1.75
N GLY A 42 4.06 15.55 -1.57
CA GLY A 42 3.26 16.61 -0.95
C GLY A 42 2.97 16.46 0.55
N PHE A 43 3.33 15.34 1.18
CA PHE A 43 3.13 15.06 2.61
C PHE A 43 4.25 14.18 3.23
N PHE A 44 5.31 13.89 2.48
CA PHE A 44 6.33 12.89 2.81
C PHE A 44 7.69 13.54 3.04
N GLN A 45 8.38 13.14 4.11
CA GLN A 45 9.83 13.26 4.22
C GLN A 45 10.39 11.84 4.30
N ASP A 46 10.14 11.03 3.27
CA ASP A 46 10.83 9.76 3.14
C ASP A 46 12.23 10.04 2.55
N PRO A 47 13.32 9.77 3.28
CA PRO A 47 14.67 9.93 2.74
C PRO A 47 14.81 9.11 1.45
N PRO A 48 15.66 9.53 0.51
CA PRO A 48 15.96 8.73 -0.66
C PRO A 48 16.38 7.30 -0.30
N GLY A 49 15.72 6.29 -0.88
CA GLY A 49 16.08 4.89 -0.74
C GLY A 49 15.01 4.02 -0.10
N PHE A 50 15.45 3.09 0.75
CA PHE A 50 14.61 2.07 1.38
C PHE A 50 14.78 2.10 2.90
N PRO A 51 13.72 1.82 3.67
CA PRO A 51 12.38 1.42 3.21
C PRO A 51 11.59 2.56 2.58
N VAL A 52 10.65 2.24 1.69
CA VAL A 52 9.62 3.19 1.25
C VAL A 52 8.60 3.36 2.37
N ALA A 53 8.50 4.54 2.96
CA ALA A 53 7.62 4.82 4.10
C ALA A 53 6.26 5.39 3.67
N ILE A 54 5.19 4.61 3.86
CA ILE A 54 3.80 5.05 3.62
C ILE A 54 3.20 5.57 4.93
N MET A 55 3.25 6.89 5.12
CA MET A 55 2.84 7.55 6.37
C MET A 55 1.44 8.16 6.34
N SER A 56 0.71 8.05 5.22
CA SER A 56 -0.63 8.61 5.06
C SER A 56 -1.60 7.56 4.50
N ALA A 57 -2.84 7.58 4.98
CA ALA A 57 -3.92 6.77 4.43
C ALA A 57 -4.12 7.09 2.94
N GLY A 58 -4.55 6.10 2.16
CA GLY A 58 -4.74 6.28 0.73
C GLY A 58 -4.47 5.03 -0.08
N SER A 59 -4.52 5.19 -1.41
CA SER A 59 -4.26 4.10 -2.36
C SER A 59 -2.94 4.33 -3.10
N TYR A 60 -2.09 3.32 -3.08
CA TYR A 60 -0.75 3.30 -3.65
C TYR A 60 -0.65 2.13 -4.61
N LYS A 61 0.09 2.30 -5.71
CA LYS A 61 0.32 1.21 -6.67
C LYS A 61 1.76 1.12 -7.11
N LEU A 62 2.25 -0.11 -7.28
CA LEU A 62 3.50 -0.30 -8.00
C LEU A 62 3.31 -0.08 -9.50
N THR A 63 4.33 0.53 -10.10
CA THR A 63 4.45 0.72 -11.55
C THR A 63 5.74 0.11 -12.12
N SER A 64 6.55 -0.49 -11.25
CA SER A 64 7.70 -1.34 -11.59
C SER A 64 7.95 -2.33 -10.45
N ASN A 65 8.79 -3.33 -10.70
CA ASN A 65 9.40 -4.10 -9.62
C ASN A 65 10.25 -3.20 -8.73
N LEU A 66 10.37 -3.56 -7.46
CA LEU A 66 11.29 -2.95 -6.50
C LEU A 66 12.37 -3.95 -6.14
N THR A 67 13.63 -3.58 -6.35
CA THR A 67 14.81 -4.33 -5.91
C THR A 67 15.38 -3.62 -4.69
N VAL A 68 15.15 -4.24 -3.53
CA VAL A 68 15.50 -3.69 -2.22
C VAL A 68 16.94 -4.10 -1.86
N PRO A 69 17.84 -3.17 -1.52
CA PRO A 69 19.20 -3.49 -1.11
C PRO A 69 19.28 -4.45 0.09
N LEU A 70 20.46 -5.03 0.31
CA LEU A 70 20.71 -5.90 1.45
C LEU A 70 20.59 -5.14 2.78
N GLY A 71 20.12 -5.79 3.83
CA GLY A 71 20.11 -5.26 5.19
C GLY A 71 18.99 -4.26 5.51
N VAL A 72 18.10 -3.96 4.55
CA VAL A 72 16.98 -3.00 4.73
C VAL A 72 15.63 -3.65 4.41
N SER A 73 14.55 -3.02 4.88
CA SER A 73 13.18 -3.42 4.58
C SER A 73 12.71 -2.79 3.26
N GLY A 74 11.70 -3.38 2.62
CA GLY A 74 11.16 -2.88 1.35
C GLY A 74 10.18 -1.73 1.54
N VAL A 75 8.99 -2.01 2.07
CA VAL A 75 7.95 -1.00 2.31
C VAL A 75 7.52 -1.04 3.77
N GLU A 76 7.40 0.12 4.40
CA GLU A 76 6.83 0.24 5.74
C GLU A 76 5.55 1.09 5.70
N ILE A 77 4.44 0.50 6.14
CA ILE A 77 3.13 1.14 6.19
C ILE A 77 2.88 1.61 7.61
N TRP A 78 2.97 2.92 7.82
CA TRP A 78 2.84 3.58 9.12
C TRP A 78 1.43 4.09 9.39
N ALA A 79 0.66 4.39 8.34
CA ALA A 79 -0.74 4.83 8.48
C ALA A 79 -1.74 3.67 8.34
N PRO A 80 -2.86 3.71 9.08
CA PRO A 80 -3.99 2.84 8.81
C PRO A 80 -4.72 3.28 7.52
N GLY A 81 -5.58 2.42 6.97
CA GLY A 81 -6.41 2.76 5.80
C GLY A 81 -5.59 2.90 4.51
N VAL A 82 -4.48 2.17 4.42
CA VAL A 82 -3.61 2.12 3.25
C VAL A 82 -4.02 0.94 2.38
N THR A 83 -4.23 1.17 1.09
CA THR A 83 -4.26 0.11 0.08
C THR A 83 -2.97 0.18 -0.72
N LEU A 84 -2.17 -0.87 -0.66
CA LEU A 84 -1.00 -1.06 -1.50
C LEU A 84 -1.30 -2.17 -2.53
N ASP A 85 -1.44 -1.74 -3.78
CA ASP A 85 -1.63 -2.62 -4.93
C ASP A 85 -0.27 -2.87 -5.59
N LEU A 86 0.21 -4.10 -5.55
CA LEU A 86 1.46 -4.44 -6.23
C LEU A 86 1.28 -4.52 -7.75
N ASN A 87 0.05 -4.49 -8.26
CA ASN A 87 -0.27 -4.32 -9.68
C ASN A 87 0.48 -5.29 -10.61
N GLY A 88 0.65 -6.54 -10.17
CA GLY A 88 1.38 -7.60 -10.86
C GLY A 88 2.91 -7.54 -10.72
N PHE A 89 3.45 -6.53 -10.05
CA PHE A 89 4.88 -6.36 -9.80
C PHE A 89 5.35 -7.06 -8.52
N GLU A 90 6.67 -7.16 -8.41
CA GLU A 90 7.37 -7.81 -7.32
C GLU A 90 8.15 -6.80 -6.47
N ILE A 91 8.06 -6.96 -5.15
CA ILE A 91 9.03 -6.42 -4.20
C ILE A 91 10.00 -7.55 -3.86
N ARG A 92 11.26 -7.41 -4.28
CA ARG A 92 12.28 -8.45 -4.05
C ARG A 92 13.50 -7.89 -3.34
N SER A 93 14.09 -8.68 -2.46
CA SER A 93 15.41 -8.37 -1.93
C SER A 93 16.49 -8.65 -2.97
N ALA A 94 17.52 -7.82 -3.00
CA ALA A 94 18.74 -8.05 -3.75
C ALA A 94 19.53 -9.27 -3.26
N SER A 95 19.19 -9.82 -2.08
CA SER A 95 19.81 -11.05 -1.56
C SER A 95 19.53 -12.25 -2.46
N GLY A 96 18.40 -12.24 -3.18
CA GLY A 96 17.92 -13.37 -3.94
C GLY A 96 17.79 -14.63 -3.09
N ALA A 97 17.46 -14.48 -1.80
CA ALA A 97 17.39 -15.62 -0.89
C ALA A 97 16.54 -16.73 -1.50
N THR A 98 17.07 -17.95 -1.51
CA THR A 98 16.34 -19.15 -1.87
C THR A 98 16.15 -19.96 -0.60
N CYS A 99 14.90 -20.11 -0.20
CA CYS A 99 14.56 -20.91 0.96
C CYS A 99 14.33 -22.35 0.53
N GLN A 100 14.96 -23.28 1.22
CA GLN A 100 14.82 -24.70 0.95
C GLN A 100 14.22 -25.41 2.17
N HIS A 101 13.32 -26.36 1.90
CA HIS A 101 12.83 -27.27 2.92
C HIS A 101 14.00 -28.12 3.43
N VAL A 102 14.20 -28.13 4.74
CA VAL A 102 15.22 -28.97 5.37
C VAL A 102 14.62 -30.38 5.43
N GLY A 103 15.08 -31.27 4.54
CA GLY A 103 14.36 -32.51 4.14
C GLY A 103 13.86 -33.45 5.24
N ASN A 104 14.35 -33.33 6.47
CA ASN A 104 14.04 -34.18 7.63
C ASN A 104 13.46 -33.39 8.83
N SER A 105 13.17 -32.10 8.66
CA SER A 105 12.51 -31.23 9.63
C SER A 105 11.35 -30.52 8.96
N TYR A 106 10.31 -30.11 9.69
CA TYR A 106 9.34 -29.11 9.20
C TYR A 106 9.95 -27.69 9.14
N GLY A 107 11.27 -27.60 8.95
CA GLY A 107 12.04 -26.38 8.95
C GLY A 107 12.32 -25.90 7.54
N VAL A 108 12.32 -24.58 7.38
CA VAL A 108 12.76 -23.90 6.16
C VAL A 108 14.10 -23.23 6.48
N SER A 109 15.09 -23.42 5.61
CA SER A 109 16.40 -22.76 5.73
C SER A 109 16.61 -21.80 4.58
N CYS A 110 17.03 -20.58 4.89
CA CYS A 110 17.29 -19.53 3.92
C CYS A 110 18.73 -18.99 4.16
N PRO A 111 19.76 -19.70 3.67
CA PRO A 111 21.15 -19.49 4.09
C PRO A 111 21.77 -18.15 3.67
N ASN A 112 21.10 -17.37 2.81
CA ASN A 112 21.62 -16.10 2.28
C ASN A 112 20.67 -14.91 2.53
N THR A 113 19.72 -15.04 3.46
CA THR A 113 18.72 -13.99 3.65
C THR A 113 19.26 -12.83 4.47
N LEU A 114 19.72 -11.80 3.76
CA LEU A 114 20.13 -10.52 4.35
C LEU A 114 19.07 -9.42 4.20
N GLY A 115 17.98 -9.66 3.46
CA GLY A 115 16.84 -8.75 3.43
C GLY A 115 16.13 -8.77 4.78
N LYS A 116 15.64 -7.62 5.26
CA LYS A 116 14.86 -7.56 6.51
C LYS A 116 13.42 -8.01 6.24
N THR A 117 12.48 -7.07 6.23
CA THR A 117 11.08 -7.35 5.93
C THR A 117 10.73 -6.82 4.55
N GLY A 118 10.04 -7.61 3.72
CA GLY A 118 9.58 -7.16 2.40
C GLY A 118 8.58 -6.03 2.52
N VAL A 119 7.47 -6.30 3.20
CA VAL A 119 6.47 -5.28 3.57
C VAL A 119 6.12 -5.42 5.05
N GLU A 120 6.13 -4.31 5.78
CA GLU A 120 5.76 -4.27 7.20
C GLU A 120 4.62 -3.29 7.44
N ILE A 121 3.55 -3.76 8.08
CA ILE A 121 2.41 -2.94 8.50
C ILE A 121 2.53 -2.64 9.99
N LYS A 122 2.63 -1.36 10.34
CA LYS A 122 2.93 -0.91 11.71
C LYS A 122 1.66 -0.63 12.54
N GLN A 123 0.57 -0.21 11.91
CA GLN A 123 -0.67 0.22 12.59
C GLN A 123 -1.94 -0.56 12.23
N GLY A 124 -1.87 -1.47 11.27
CA GLY A 124 -2.99 -2.32 10.86
C GLY A 124 -4.02 -1.63 9.97
N SER A 125 -5.05 -2.39 9.56
CA SER A 125 -6.08 -1.93 8.61
C SER A 125 -5.51 -1.55 7.25
N ALA A 126 -4.46 -2.25 6.80
CA ALA A 126 -3.93 -2.13 5.46
C ALA A 126 -4.49 -3.23 4.56
N VAL A 127 -4.62 -2.92 3.26
CA VAL A 127 -4.92 -3.90 2.21
C VAL A 127 -3.68 -4.05 1.36
N LEU A 128 -3.17 -5.28 1.22
CA LEU A 128 -2.03 -5.59 0.37
C LEU A 128 -2.43 -6.62 -0.68
N ARG A 129 -2.22 -6.32 -1.97
CA ARG A 129 -2.78 -7.16 -3.02
C ARG A 129 -2.03 -7.22 -4.34
N ASN A 130 -2.36 -8.23 -5.13
CA ASN A 130 -2.04 -8.39 -6.55
C ASN A 130 -0.54 -8.33 -6.88
N GLY A 131 0.28 -9.20 -6.31
CA GLY A 131 1.68 -9.27 -6.72
C GLY A 131 2.50 -10.24 -5.91
N ARG A 132 3.82 -9.99 -5.86
CA ARG A 132 4.78 -10.92 -5.27
C ARG A 132 5.73 -10.23 -4.29
N ILE A 133 6.10 -10.95 -3.23
CA ILE A 133 7.14 -10.57 -2.28
C ILE A 133 8.13 -11.73 -2.11
N SER A 134 9.43 -11.46 -2.31
CA SER A 134 10.46 -12.51 -2.27
C SER A 134 11.85 -12.06 -1.79
N GLY A 135 12.63 -13.00 -1.28
CA GLY A 135 14.04 -12.81 -0.93
C GLY A 135 14.30 -12.12 0.42
N PHE A 136 13.29 -11.82 1.23
CA PHE A 136 13.43 -11.17 2.53
C PHE A 136 13.49 -12.16 3.67
N TYR A 137 14.02 -11.82 4.84
CA TYR A 137 14.00 -12.73 6.00
C TYR A 137 12.57 -12.91 6.52
N THR A 138 11.78 -11.85 6.40
CA THR A 138 10.34 -11.88 6.60
C THR A 138 9.70 -11.31 5.35
N GLY A 139 8.93 -12.10 4.60
CA GLY A 139 8.27 -11.59 3.39
C GLY A 139 7.30 -10.45 3.74
N LEU A 140 6.44 -10.71 4.71
CA LEU A 140 5.38 -9.78 5.09
C LEU A 140 5.06 -9.89 6.58
N LEU A 141 5.05 -8.75 7.26
CA LEU A 141 4.75 -8.64 8.69
C LEU A 141 3.51 -7.76 8.87
N PHE A 142 2.47 -8.35 9.49
CA PHE A 142 1.18 -7.70 9.72
C PHE A 142 1.01 -7.27 11.17
N LYS A 143 0.12 -6.31 11.41
CA LYS A 143 -0.34 -5.96 12.74
C LYS A 143 -1.84 -5.71 12.74
N GLY A 144 -2.60 -6.63 13.34
CA GLY A 144 -4.04 -6.47 13.53
C GLY A 144 -4.86 -6.97 12.35
N ALA A 145 -5.94 -6.27 12.02
CA ALA A 145 -6.92 -6.67 11.01
C ALA A 145 -6.52 -6.20 9.60
N ASP A 146 -5.41 -6.73 9.10
CA ASP A 146 -4.94 -6.48 7.73
C ASP A 146 -5.62 -7.43 6.74
N HIS A 147 -5.76 -6.99 5.49
CA HIS A 147 -6.38 -7.76 4.42
C HIS A 147 -5.40 -8.05 3.29
N ILE A 148 -5.40 -9.29 2.83
CA ILE A 148 -4.43 -9.80 1.85
C ILE A 148 -5.21 -10.45 0.71
N GLU A 149 -4.94 -10.05 -0.52
CA GLU A 149 -5.62 -10.60 -1.70
C GLU A 149 -4.63 -10.90 -2.81
N ASN A 150 -4.68 -12.09 -3.40
CA ASN A 150 -3.91 -12.43 -4.61
C ASN A 150 -2.40 -12.09 -4.47
N LEU A 151 -1.82 -12.43 -3.31
CA LEU A 151 -0.43 -12.17 -3.00
C LEU A 151 0.35 -13.48 -2.97
N ILE A 152 1.49 -13.51 -3.67
CA ILE A 152 2.44 -14.61 -3.62
C ILE A 152 3.60 -14.19 -2.73
N ILE A 153 3.83 -14.92 -1.65
CA ILE A 153 4.96 -14.71 -0.75
C ILE A 153 5.82 -15.96 -0.81
N GLU A 154 7.02 -15.85 -1.35
CA GLU A 154 7.89 -17.01 -1.60
C GLU A 154 9.35 -16.69 -1.34
N ASN A 155 10.13 -17.70 -1.00
CA ASN A 155 11.57 -17.56 -0.79
C ASN A 155 11.92 -16.45 0.22
N ASN A 156 11.22 -16.45 1.37
CA ASN A 156 11.48 -15.53 2.47
C ASN A 156 11.81 -16.30 3.76
#